data_AF-A0A2K8U7B2-F1
#
_entry.id   AF-A0A2K8U7B2-F1
#
_cell.length_a   1.000
_cell.length_b   1.000
_cell.length_c   1.000
_cell.angle_alpha   90.00
_cell.angle_beta   90.00
_cell.angle_gamma   90.00
#
_symmetry.space_group_name_H-M   'P 1'
#
loop_
_entity.id
_entity.type
_entity.pdbx_description
1 polymer ?
#
loop_
_entity_poly.entity_id
_entity_poly.type
_entity_poly.pdbx_seq_one_letter_code
_entity_poly.pdbx_strand_id
1 'polypeptide(L)'
;MRFTIEMPKGEDTVAVWNDLVALPFLDRLIFRADEAAHTVVLRDADLLDNSEWFQHARQTTQDLLLELRELARASAWNSERATTTTCHVSTAAEAERALRIANSPLKVLVENSLRDGALLEVAARLLADEPVRQLWINPPVPPAIDVIHSGGAGDMPKHMEQEAARTRGADIPLRLIAVVDSDRSGPGALPSQKATAVEQKASQLKVIAFILAKREAENYIPNFHWQTERERDPRNPRWSNDMTNLLSMDHDQRDYCDMDTLGCKQVPAQYERKRPYHLEVLLGSVRQEQDQAVLSAMAADLRARDYSGDLSAILELIDRER
;
A
#
# COMPACT_ATOMS: atom_id res chain seq x y z
N MET A 1 -9.94 -5.06 -2.73
CA MET A 1 -11.24 -5.22 -3.39
C MET A 1 -11.57 -6.71 -3.45
N ARG A 2 -12.82 -7.05 -3.14
CA ARG A 2 -13.33 -8.41 -3.33
C ARG A 2 -14.25 -8.46 -4.54
N PHE A 3 -14.07 -9.45 -5.41
CA PHE A 3 -14.98 -9.73 -6.51
C PHE A 3 -15.72 -11.03 -6.21
N THR A 4 -17.06 -10.96 -6.16
CA THR A 4 -17.90 -12.14 -5.97
C THR A 4 -18.53 -12.48 -7.29
N ILE A 5 -18.17 -13.64 -7.85
CA ILE A 5 -18.69 -14.13 -9.13
C ILE A 5 -19.79 -15.13 -8.79
N GLU A 6 -21.00 -14.84 -9.27
CA GLU A 6 -22.21 -15.60 -8.95
C GLU A 6 -22.77 -16.21 -10.23
N MET A 7 -23.41 -17.37 -10.12
CA MET A 7 -24.21 -17.91 -11.21
C MET A 7 -25.64 -17.34 -11.06
N PRO A 8 -26.12 -16.49 -11.98
CA PRO A 8 -27.50 -15.99 -11.94
C PRO A 8 -28.50 -17.14 -11.80
N LYS A 9 -29.47 -16.98 -10.89
CA LYS A 9 -30.53 -17.99 -10.61
C LYS A 9 -31.85 -17.71 -11.37
N GLY A 10 -31.83 -16.86 -12.39
CA GLY A 10 -33.03 -16.49 -13.16
C GLY A 10 -33.19 -17.32 -14.45
N GLU A 11 -34.42 -17.74 -14.75
CA GLU A 11 -34.76 -18.56 -15.94
C GLU A 11 -34.48 -17.85 -17.29
N ASP A 12 -34.40 -16.52 -17.31
CA ASP A 12 -34.32 -15.70 -18.54
C ASP A 12 -32.95 -15.06 -18.83
N THR A 13 -31.94 -15.34 -18.02
CA THR A 13 -30.59 -14.74 -18.16
C THR A 13 -29.53 -15.82 -18.28
N VAL A 14 -28.68 -15.75 -19.32
CA VAL A 14 -27.49 -16.60 -19.43
C VAL A 14 -26.59 -16.34 -18.24
N ALA A 15 -26.23 -17.39 -17.52
CA ALA A 15 -25.34 -17.27 -16.38
C ALA A 15 -23.98 -16.71 -16.81
N VAL A 16 -23.35 -15.84 -16.01
CA VAL A 16 -22.05 -15.23 -16.38
C VAL A 16 -20.94 -16.25 -16.65
N TRP A 17 -21.04 -17.44 -16.04
CA TRP A 17 -20.13 -18.57 -16.27
C TRP A 17 -20.36 -19.30 -17.60
N ASN A 18 -21.46 -19.00 -18.28
CA ASN A 18 -21.87 -19.56 -19.57
C ASN A 18 -22.04 -18.46 -20.64
N ASP A 19 -21.64 -17.23 -20.34
CA ASP A 19 -21.70 -16.12 -21.28
C ASP A 19 -20.33 -15.97 -21.95
N LEU A 20 -20.23 -16.42 -23.21
CA LEU A 20 -19.01 -16.35 -24.01
C LEU A 20 -18.41 -14.94 -24.13
N VAL A 21 -19.22 -13.88 -23.96
CA VAL A 21 -18.74 -12.49 -23.93
C VAL A 21 -18.09 -12.16 -22.58
N ALA A 22 -18.59 -12.74 -21.50
CA ALA A 22 -18.06 -12.53 -20.15
C ALA A 22 -16.75 -13.29 -19.89
N LEU A 23 -16.61 -14.51 -20.43
CA LEU A 23 -15.49 -15.42 -20.10
C LEU A 23 -14.09 -14.78 -20.22
N PRO A 24 -13.75 -14.02 -21.28
CA PRO A 24 -12.44 -13.40 -21.39
C PRO A 24 -12.17 -12.36 -20.29
N PHE A 25 -13.22 -11.70 -19.78
CA PHE A 25 -13.09 -10.76 -18.66
C PHE A 25 -12.91 -11.49 -17.33
N LEU A 26 -13.65 -12.59 -17.13
CA LEU A 26 -13.54 -13.42 -15.93
C LEU A 26 -12.17 -14.09 -15.82
N ASP A 27 -11.63 -14.63 -16.92
CA ASP A 27 -10.27 -15.19 -16.96
C ASP A 27 -9.23 -14.17 -16.49
N ARG A 28 -9.27 -12.97 -17.07
CA ARG A 28 -8.34 -11.89 -16.71
C ARG A 28 -8.53 -11.43 -15.26
N LEU A 29 -9.78 -11.42 -14.76
CA LEU A 29 -10.07 -11.05 -13.38
C LEU A 29 -9.49 -12.07 -12.39
N ILE A 30 -9.54 -13.35 -12.72
CA ILE A 30 -8.93 -14.42 -11.92
C ILE A 30 -7.41 -14.31 -11.91
N PHE A 31 -6.77 -14.06 -13.05
CA PHE A 31 -5.31 -13.82 -13.07
C PHE A 31 -4.90 -12.65 -12.18
N ARG A 32 -5.73 -11.59 -12.11
CA ARG A 32 -5.49 -10.49 -11.18
C ARG A 32 -5.61 -10.91 -9.70
N ALA A 33 -6.38 -11.94 -9.39
CA ALA A 33 -6.45 -12.49 -8.03
C ALA A 33 -5.22 -13.34 -7.69
N ASP A 34 -4.73 -14.12 -8.66
CA ASP A 34 -3.53 -14.95 -8.55
C ASP A 34 -2.26 -14.11 -8.30
N GLU A 35 -2.17 -12.93 -8.92
CA GLU A 35 -1.12 -11.93 -8.65
C GLU A 35 -1.20 -11.31 -7.22
N ALA A 36 -2.04 -11.86 -6.35
CA ALA A 36 -2.39 -11.35 -5.02
C ALA A 36 -2.89 -9.90 -5.03
N ALA A 37 -3.29 -9.34 -6.19
CA ALA A 37 -3.73 -7.95 -6.27
C ALA A 37 -5.15 -7.76 -5.69
N HIS A 38 -6.01 -8.79 -5.81
CA HIS A 38 -7.41 -8.77 -5.40
C HIS A 38 -7.86 -10.11 -4.83
N THR A 39 -9.00 -10.14 -4.16
CA THR A 39 -9.66 -11.39 -3.76
C THR A 39 -10.81 -11.71 -4.71
N VAL A 40 -10.85 -12.91 -5.26
CA VAL A 40 -12.00 -13.43 -6.02
C VAL A 40 -12.66 -14.55 -5.22
N VAL A 41 -13.99 -14.55 -5.17
CA VAL A 41 -14.79 -15.58 -4.52
C VAL A 41 -15.83 -16.11 -5.50
N LEU A 42 -15.88 -17.44 -5.64
CA LEU A 42 -16.90 -18.14 -6.41
C LEU A 42 -18.03 -18.54 -5.46
N ARG A 43 -19.23 -17.98 -5.63
CA ARG A 43 -20.34 -18.22 -4.67
C ARG A 43 -21.07 -19.54 -4.87
N ASP A 44 -21.26 -19.96 -6.13
CA ASP A 44 -21.89 -21.23 -6.48
C ASP A 44 -20.82 -22.24 -6.96
N ALA A 45 -19.69 -22.31 -6.25
CA ALA A 45 -18.47 -23.00 -6.69
C ALA A 45 -18.67 -24.49 -7.03
N ASP A 46 -19.69 -25.13 -6.46
CA ASP A 46 -20.07 -26.52 -6.76
C ASP A 46 -20.62 -26.71 -8.19
N LEU A 47 -21.05 -25.63 -8.84
CA LEU A 47 -21.56 -25.66 -10.22
C LEU A 47 -20.46 -25.47 -11.27
N LEU A 48 -19.22 -25.20 -10.83
CA LEU A 48 -18.10 -24.84 -11.72
C LEU A 48 -17.84 -25.90 -12.79
N ASP A 49 -17.85 -27.19 -12.44
CA ASP A 49 -17.49 -28.31 -13.33
C ASP A 49 -18.43 -28.41 -14.56
N ASN A 50 -19.66 -27.93 -14.39
CA ASN A 50 -20.69 -27.94 -15.45
C ASN A 50 -20.75 -26.62 -16.23
N SER A 51 -19.92 -25.63 -15.91
CA SER A 51 -19.92 -24.33 -16.57
C SER A 51 -19.14 -24.35 -17.89
N GLU A 52 -19.57 -23.53 -18.86
CA GLU A 52 -18.78 -23.33 -20.08
C GLU A 52 -17.42 -22.72 -19.78
N TRP A 53 -17.34 -21.87 -18.74
CA TRP A 53 -16.10 -21.25 -18.27
C TRP A 53 -15.04 -22.30 -17.96
N PHE A 54 -15.36 -23.29 -17.12
CA PHE A 54 -14.41 -24.33 -16.74
C PHE A 54 -14.08 -25.27 -17.91
N GLN A 55 -15.10 -25.67 -18.70
CA GLN A 55 -14.92 -26.62 -19.79
C GLN A 55 -14.04 -26.11 -20.93
N HIS A 56 -14.10 -24.79 -21.21
CA HIS A 56 -13.33 -24.15 -22.28
C HIS A 56 -12.07 -23.43 -21.79
N ALA A 57 -11.87 -23.35 -20.47
CA ALA A 57 -10.67 -22.78 -19.87
C ALA A 57 -9.43 -23.59 -20.26
N ARG A 58 -8.29 -22.90 -20.41
CA ARG A 58 -6.98 -23.55 -20.53
C ARG A 58 -6.62 -24.23 -19.22
N GLN A 59 -5.74 -25.23 -19.27
CA GLN A 59 -5.32 -25.99 -18.08
C GLN A 59 -4.91 -25.09 -16.90
N THR A 60 -4.09 -24.06 -17.16
CA THR A 60 -3.65 -23.10 -16.12
C THR A 60 -4.82 -22.38 -15.45
N THR A 61 -5.84 -22.00 -16.22
CA THR A 61 -7.04 -21.34 -15.69
C THR A 61 -7.93 -22.33 -14.95
N GLN A 62 -8.03 -23.58 -15.44
CA GLN A 62 -8.76 -24.65 -14.75
C GLN A 62 -8.15 -24.94 -13.38
N ASP A 63 -6.82 -25.05 -13.30
CA ASP A 63 -6.11 -25.30 -12.03
C ASP A 63 -6.42 -24.20 -11.01
N LEU A 64 -6.39 -22.94 -11.43
CA LEU A 64 -6.69 -21.78 -10.59
C LEU A 64 -8.17 -21.71 -10.18
N LEU A 65 -9.09 -22.06 -11.09
CA LEU A 65 -10.52 -22.16 -10.80
C LEU A 65 -10.81 -23.26 -9.75
N LEU A 66 -10.12 -24.39 -9.84
CA LEU A 66 -10.23 -25.47 -8.84
C LEU A 66 -9.70 -25.03 -7.48
N GLU A 67 -8.57 -24.31 -7.43
CA GLU A 67 -8.07 -23.73 -6.19
C GLU A 67 -9.08 -22.77 -5.56
N LEU A 68 -9.62 -21.83 -6.35
CA LEU A 68 -10.65 -20.90 -5.89
C LEU A 68 -11.92 -21.62 -5.40
N ARG A 69 -12.29 -22.73 -6.03
CA ARG A 69 -13.42 -23.56 -5.58
C ARG A 69 -13.16 -24.18 -4.21
N GLU A 70 -11.98 -24.76 -3.99
CA GLU A 70 -11.64 -25.34 -2.69
C GLU A 70 -11.53 -24.27 -1.60
N LEU A 71 -10.98 -23.09 -1.93
CA LEU A 71 -10.97 -21.93 -1.03
C LEU A 71 -12.38 -21.44 -0.70
N ALA A 72 -13.28 -21.38 -1.68
CA ALA A 72 -14.68 -21.01 -1.46
C ALA A 72 -15.39 -22.00 -0.51
N ARG A 73 -15.14 -23.31 -0.66
CA ARG A 73 -15.67 -24.35 0.24
C ARG A 73 -15.11 -24.24 1.65
N ALA A 74 -13.82 -23.97 1.80
CA ALA A 74 -13.18 -23.78 3.10
C ALA A 74 -13.66 -22.49 3.80
N SER A 75 -13.85 -21.41 3.04
CA SER A 75 -14.27 -20.10 3.55
C SER A 75 -15.77 -19.98 3.83
N ALA A 76 -16.61 -20.87 3.28
CA ALA A 76 -18.03 -20.97 3.65
C ALA A 76 -18.26 -21.19 5.16
N TRP A 77 -17.22 -21.63 5.89
CA TRP A 77 -17.21 -21.83 7.34
C TRP A 77 -16.63 -20.64 8.13
N ASN A 78 -15.98 -19.68 7.48
CA ASN A 78 -15.35 -18.52 8.11
C ASN A 78 -16.01 -17.21 7.61
N SER A 79 -17.15 -16.88 8.22
CA SER A 79 -17.95 -15.68 7.91
C SER A 79 -17.38 -14.36 8.45
N GLU A 80 -16.12 -14.34 8.90
CA GLU A 80 -15.52 -13.19 9.57
C GLU A 80 -14.36 -12.60 8.77
N ARG A 81 -14.68 -11.77 7.78
CA ARG A 81 -13.86 -10.60 7.41
C ARG A 81 -14.77 -9.56 6.79
N ALA A 82 -15.39 -8.78 7.67
CA ALA A 82 -16.20 -7.62 7.36
C ALA A 82 -15.32 -6.43 6.93
N THR A 83 -15.88 -5.57 6.09
CA THR A 83 -15.40 -4.25 5.58
C THR A 83 -14.64 -4.16 4.26
N THR A 84 -14.46 -5.24 3.49
CA THR A 84 -13.92 -5.10 2.12
C THR A 84 -15.01 -4.69 1.13
N THR A 85 -14.80 -3.60 0.37
CA THR A 85 -15.66 -3.24 -0.76
C THR A 85 -15.78 -4.42 -1.72
N THR A 86 -17.02 -4.87 -1.96
CA THR A 86 -17.32 -6.05 -2.79
C THR A 86 -17.99 -5.63 -4.10
N CYS A 87 -17.50 -6.15 -5.22
CA CYS A 87 -18.13 -6.04 -6.53
C CYS A 87 -18.77 -7.37 -6.89
N HIS A 88 -20.08 -7.38 -7.12
CA HIS A 88 -20.80 -8.55 -7.63
C HIS A 88 -20.64 -8.63 -9.14
N VAL A 89 -20.46 -9.85 -9.65
CA VAL A 89 -20.28 -10.14 -11.07
C VAL A 89 -21.25 -11.25 -11.44
N SER A 90 -22.32 -10.88 -12.13
CA SER A 90 -23.42 -11.75 -12.55
C SER A 90 -23.78 -11.59 -14.04
N THR A 91 -23.18 -10.61 -14.73
CA THR A 91 -23.40 -10.33 -16.15
C THR A 91 -22.09 -9.98 -16.86
N ALA A 92 -22.06 -10.03 -18.21
CA ALA A 92 -20.90 -9.63 -18.99
C ALA A 92 -20.48 -8.16 -18.75
N ALA A 93 -21.45 -7.24 -18.64
CA ALA A 93 -21.17 -5.83 -18.38
C ALA A 93 -20.52 -5.62 -17.00
N GLU A 94 -20.96 -6.37 -15.99
CA GLU A 94 -20.35 -6.37 -14.66
C GLU A 94 -18.97 -7.01 -14.67
N ALA A 95 -18.74 -8.07 -15.45
CA ALA A 95 -17.43 -8.70 -15.60
C ALA A 95 -16.42 -7.73 -16.22
N GLU A 96 -16.83 -7.01 -17.27
CA GLU A 96 -16.01 -5.97 -17.89
C GLU A 96 -15.69 -4.85 -16.89
N ARG A 97 -16.71 -4.34 -16.18
CA ARG A 97 -16.55 -3.31 -15.15
C ARG A 97 -15.63 -3.77 -14.03
N ALA A 98 -15.81 -4.99 -13.53
CA ALA A 98 -14.97 -5.60 -12.50
C ALA A 98 -13.50 -5.66 -12.94
N LEU A 99 -13.24 -6.05 -14.19
CA LEU A 99 -11.89 -6.05 -14.73
C LEU A 99 -11.29 -4.63 -14.82
N ARG A 100 -12.08 -3.60 -15.19
CA ARG A 100 -11.63 -2.20 -15.16
C ARG A 100 -11.25 -1.77 -13.73
N ILE A 101 -12.03 -2.17 -12.74
CA ILE A 101 -11.74 -1.90 -11.32
C ILE A 101 -10.47 -2.65 -10.87
N ALA A 102 -10.32 -3.93 -11.24
CA ALA A 102 -9.17 -4.75 -10.87
C ALA A 102 -7.84 -4.26 -11.50
N ASN A 103 -7.94 -3.59 -12.64
CA ASN A 103 -6.81 -2.96 -13.33
C ASN A 103 -6.52 -1.53 -12.82
N SER A 104 -7.37 -0.98 -11.96
CA SER A 104 -7.14 0.32 -11.33
C SER A 104 -6.41 0.12 -10.00
N PRO A 105 -5.21 0.70 -9.79
CA PRO A 105 -4.47 0.52 -8.55
C PRO A 105 -5.18 1.20 -7.37
N LEU A 106 -4.96 0.66 -6.17
CA LEU A 106 -5.09 1.44 -4.95
C LEU A 106 -4.02 2.54 -4.97
N LYS A 107 -4.43 3.80 -4.95
CA LYS A 107 -3.48 4.91 -4.91
C LYS A 107 -3.14 5.28 -3.48
N VAL A 108 -1.86 5.48 -3.21
CA VAL A 108 -1.37 6.01 -1.93
C VAL A 108 -0.72 7.36 -2.21
N LEU A 109 -1.43 8.43 -1.89
CA LEU A 109 -0.97 9.80 -2.04
C LEU A 109 -0.09 10.19 -0.87
N VAL A 110 1.15 10.55 -1.17
CA VAL A 110 2.14 11.01 -0.20
C VAL A 110 2.69 12.37 -0.58
N GLU A 111 3.24 13.09 0.39
CA GLU A 111 3.83 14.40 0.16
C GLU A 111 5.02 14.34 -0.79
N ASN A 112 5.94 13.40 -0.56
CA ASN A 112 7.16 13.20 -1.35
C ASN A 112 7.43 11.71 -1.58
N SER A 113 7.33 11.24 -2.84
CA SER A 113 7.55 9.82 -3.15
C SER A 113 8.97 9.34 -2.86
N LEU A 114 9.99 10.22 -2.87
CA LEU A 114 11.37 9.85 -2.55
C LEU A 114 11.61 9.70 -1.04
N ARG A 115 10.75 10.28 -0.21
CA ARG A 115 10.89 10.26 1.25
C ARG A 115 9.80 9.39 1.85
N ASP A 116 8.58 9.88 1.87
CA ASP A 116 7.39 9.19 2.38
C ASP A 116 7.14 7.87 1.63
N GLY A 117 7.25 7.89 0.30
CA GLY A 117 7.12 6.67 -0.50
C GLY A 117 8.20 5.64 -0.20
N ALA A 118 9.44 6.09 0.02
CA ALA A 118 10.54 5.20 0.42
C ALA A 118 10.34 4.62 1.82
N LEU A 119 9.81 5.39 2.78
CA LEU A 119 9.43 4.88 4.09
C LEU A 119 8.36 3.80 3.98
N LEU A 120 7.31 4.03 3.18
CA LEU A 120 6.24 3.05 2.98
C LEU A 120 6.78 1.76 2.33
N GLU A 121 7.71 1.87 1.39
CA GLU A 121 8.31 0.67 0.79
C GLU A 121 9.21 -0.07 1.78
N VAL A 122 10.02 0.63 2.57
CA VAL A 122 10.81 0.03 3.66
C VAL A 122 9.90 -0.70 4.64
N ALA A 123 8.82 -0.04 5.08
CA ALA A 123 7.84 -0.62 6.00
C ALA A 123 7.21 -1.88 5.40
N ALA A 124 6.75 -1.84 4.16
CA ALA A 124 6.14 -2.99 3.52
C ALA A 124 7.12 -4.16 3.33
N ARG A 125 8.37 -3.90 2.97
CA ARG A 125 9.39 -4.95 2.82
C ARG A 125 9.74 -5.63 4.14
N LEU A 126 9.75 -4.88 5.24
CA LEU A 126 10.19 -5.38 6.56
C LEU A 126 9.04 -5.84 7.46
N LEU A 127 7.88 -5.21 7.37
CA LEU A 127 6.78 -5.35 8.33
C LEU A 127 5.52 -5.98 7.75
N ALA A 128 5.23 -5.81 6.45
CA ALA A 128 3.98 -6.31 5.88
C ALA A 128 3.96 -7.84 5.77
N ASP A 129 2.75 -8.40 5.84
CA ASP A 129 2.52 -9.80 5.50
C ASP A 129 2.85 -10.10 4.03
N GLU A 130 3.10 -11.38 3.75
CA GLU A 130 3.61 -11.83 2.45
C GLU A 130 2.80 -11.31 1.24
N PRO A 131 1.45 -11.31 1.23
CA PRO A 131 0.70 -10.82 0.08
C PRO A 131 0.97 -9.36 -0.26
N VAL A 132 0.96 -8.46 0.73
CA VAL A 132 1.23 -7.03 0.52
C VAL A 132 2.71 -6.82 0.17
N ARG A 133 3.60 -7.54 0.86
CA ARG A 133 5.03 -7.48 0.62
C ARG A 133 5.38 -7.84 -0.82
N GLN A 134 4.77 -8.90 -1.36
CA GLN A 134 5.01 -9.33 -2.74
C GLN A 134 4.57 -8.30 -3.78
N LEU A 135 3.49 -7.56 -3.53
CA LEU A 135 3.06 -6.49 -4.45
C LEU A 135 4.12 -5.39 -4.59
N TRP A 136 4.95 -5.16 -3.58
CA TRP A 136 6.06 -4.19 -3.64
C TRP A 136 7.36 -4.77 -4.19
N ILE A 137 7.63 -6.05 -3.95
CA ILE A 137 8.83 -6.71 -4.47
C ILE A 137 8.66 -6.98 -5.97
N ASN A 138 7.49 -7.51 -6.35
CA ASN A 138 7.14 -7.98 -7.69
C ASN A 138 5.80 -7.37 -8.11
N PRO A 139 5.75 -6.06 -8.40
CA PRO A 139 4.50 -5.41 -8.76
C PRO A 139 3.93 -5.99 -10.05
N PRO A 140 2.65 -6.39 -10.08
CA PRO A 140 2.02 -6.89 -11.29
C PRO A 140 1.81 -5.76 -12.31
N VAL A 141 1.43 -6.12 -13.54
CA VAL A 141 1.12 -5.14 -14.61
C VAL A 141 -0.34 -5.30 -15.05
N PRO A 142 -1.21 -4.29 -14.81
CA PRO A 142 -0.95 -3.02 -14.14
C PRO A 142 -0.69 -3.16 -12.63
N PRO A 143 -0.04 -2.17 -11.98
CA PRO A 143 0.26 -2.24 -10.55
C PRO A 143 -1.02 -2.39 -9.73
N ALA A 144 -0.94 -3.15 -8.65
CA ALA A 144 -2.05 -3.31 -7.69
C ALA A 144 -2.19 -2.08 -6.78
N ILE A 145 -1.05 -1.47 -6.44
CA ILE A 145 -0.97 -0.29 -5.59
C ILE A 145 0.03 0.69 -6.25
N ASP A 146 -0.27 1.98 -6.21
CA ASP A 146 0.48 3.04 -6.88
C ASP A 146 0.74 4.19 -5.90
N VAL A 147 2.01 4.42 -5.54
CA VAL A 147 2.40 5.50 -4.62
C VAL A 147 2.62 6.78 -5.42
N ILE A 148 1.74 7.75 -5.23
CA ILE A 148 1.71 9.00 -6.00
C ILE A 148 2.19 10.19 -5.18
N HIS A 149 2.97 11.05 -5.82
CA HIS A 149 3.54 12.26 -5.24
C HIS A 149 2.60 13.46 -5.43
N SER A 150 2.33 14.22 -4.36
CA SER A 150 1.48 15.42 -4.43
C SER A 150 2.21 16.74 -4.68
N GLY A 151 3.54 16.81 -4.49
CA GLY A 151 4.27 18.08 -4.45
C GLY A 151 4.28 18.76 -3.07
N GLY A 152 3.87 18.06 -2.01
CA GLY A 152 3.75 18.54 -0.62
C GLY A 152 2.29 18.58 -0.12
N ALA A 153 2.09 18.72 1.20
CA ALA A 153 0.76 18.68 1.82
C ALA A 153 -0.25 19.70 1.25
N GLY A 154 0.21 20.88 0.81
CA GLY A 154 -0.67 21.94 0.29
C GLY A 154 -1.40 21.57 -1.01
N ASP A 155 -0.81 20.68 -1.81
CA ASP A 155 -1.33 20.25 -3.10
C ASP A 155 -2.08 18.91 -3.05
N MET A 156 -2.00 18.18 -1.94
CA MET A 156 -2.73 16.92 -1.75
C MET A 156 -4.25 17.09 -1.94
N PRO A 157 -4.92 18.13 -1.39
CA PRO A 157 -6.36 18.32 -1.60
C PRO A 157 -6.77 18.37 -3.06
N LYS A 158 -5.99 19.08 -3.89
CA LYS A 158 -6.24 19.21 -5.31
C LYS A 158 -6.03 17.88 -6.05
N HIS A 159 -5.00 17.12 -5.69
CA HIS A 159 -4.77 15.78 -6.26
C HIS A 159 -5.93 14.83 -5.91
N MET A 160 -6.43 14.86 -4.68
CA MET A 160 -7.59 14.06 -4.29
C MET A 160 -8.83 14.40 -5.13
N GLU A 161 -9.09 15.69 -5.38
CA GLU A 161 -10.21 16.13 -6.24
C GLU A 161 -10.06 15.67 -7.69
N GLN A 162 -8.84 15.77 -8.23
CA GLN A 162 -8.54 15.30 -9.59
C GLN A 162 -8.75 13.80 -9.73
N GLU A 163 -8.27 13.01 -8.76
CA GLU A 163 -8.48 11.56 -8.74
C GLU A 163 -9.96 11.21 -8.58
N ALA A 164 -10.69 11.90 -7.71
CA ALA A 164 -12.13 11.71 -7.55
C ALA A 164 -12.92 12.03 -8.83
N ALA A 165 -12.53 13.07 -9.57
CA ALA A 165 -13.13 13.39 -10.86
C ALA A 165 -12.81 12.33 -11.93
N ARG A 166 -11.55 11.86 -11.95
CA ARG A 166 -11.08 10.83 -12.90
C ARG A 166 -11.82 9.50 -12.69
N THR A 167 -11.93 9.02 -11.47
CA THR A 167 -12.60 7.74 -11.16
C THR A 167 -14.10 7.82 -11.42
N ARG A 168 -14.74 8.96 -11.12
CA ARG A 168 -16.14 9.22 -11.50
C ARG A 168 -16.35 9.17 -13.01
N GLY A 169 -15.47 9.80 -13.79
CA GLY A 169 -15.55 9.79 -15.25
C GLY A 169 -15.34 8.40 -15.88
N ALA A 170 -14.61 7.52 -15.19
CA ALA A 170 -14.35 6.15 -15.61
C ALA A 170 -15.35 5.11 -15.03
N ASP A 171 -16.35 5.54 -14.26
CA ASP A 171 -17.30 4.68 -13.54
C ASP A 171 -16.63 3.59 -12.67
N ILE A 172 -15.59 3.98 -11.94
CA ILE A 172 -14.88 3.11 -10.98
C ILE A 172 -14.85 3.75 -9.60
N PRO A 173 -14.79 2.97 -8.50
CA PRO A 173 -14.72 3.52 -7.15
C PRO A 173 -13.40 4.30 -6.96
N LEU A 174 -13.46 5.37 -6.16
CA LEU A 174 -12.26 6.07 -5.71
C LEU A 174 -11.52 5.19 -4.69
N ARG A 175 -10.32 4.76 -5.06
CA ARG A 175 -9.45 3.92 -4.22
C ARG A 175 -8.18 4.70 -3.90
N LEU A 176 -8.25 5.49 -2.84
CA LEU A 176 -7.22 6.44 -2.49
C LEU A 176 -7.02 6.46 -0.98
N ILE A 177 -5.76 6.35 -0.56
CA ILE A 177 -5.28 6.62 0.79
C ILE A 177 -4.39 7.85 0.70
N ALA A 178 -4.54 8.81 1.61
CA ALA A 178 -3.66 9.96 1.74
C ALA A 178 -2.84 9.83 3.02
N VAL A 179 -1.53 9.72 2.91
CA VAL A 179 -0.59 9.70 4.04
C VAL A 179 0.09 11.06 4.13
N VAL A 180 0.03 11.70 5.29
CA VAL A 180 0.51 13.08 5.48
C VAL A 180 1.34 13.19 6.76
N ASP A 181 2.39 14.00 6.71
CA ASP A 181 3.18 14.33 7.90
C ASP A 181 2.30 15.08 8.90
N SER A 182 2.50 14.84 10.20
CA SER A 182 1.72 15.58 11.20
C SER A 182 2.28 16.97 11.47
N ASP A 183 3.57 17.18 11.20
CA ASP A 183 4.34 18.37 11.55
C ASP A 183 4.24 18.72 13.06
N ARG A 184 3.90 17.74 13.91
CA ARG A 184 3.80 17.95 15.37
C ARG A 184 5.16 18.36 15.94
N SER A 185 5.13 19.29 16.89
CA SER A 185 6.32 19.70 17.66
C SER A 185 6.50 18.92 18.96
N GLY A 186 5.59 17.99 19.29
CA GLY A 186 5.66 17.17 20.49
C GLY A 186 4.46 16.21 20.63
N PRO A 187 4.50 15.29 21.61
CA PRO A 187 3.54 14.18 21.76
C PRO A 187 2.10 14.62 22.04
N GLY A 188 1.89 15.82 22.62
CA GLY A 188 0.57 16.40 22.86
C GLY A 188 0.14 17.48 21.86
N ALA A 189 0.97 17.78 20.86
CA ALA A 189 0.65 18.80 19.87
C ALA A 189 -0.42 18.28 18.90
N LEU A 190 -1.33 19.17 18.50
CA LEU A 190 -2.25 18.88 17.41
C LEU A 190 -1.48 18.81 16.08
N PRO A 191 -1.94 18.01 15.10
CA PRO A 191 -1.42 18.06 13.74
C PRO A 191 -1.45 19.49 13.17
N SER A 192 -0.57 19.77 12.21
CA SER A 192 -0.56 21.06 11.56
C SER A 192 -1.88 21.37 10.85
N GLN A 193 -2.10 22.65 10.58
CA GLN A 193 -3.25 23.10 9.79
C GLN A 193 -3.27 22.46 8.39
N LYS A 194 -2.11 22.15 7.82
CA LYS A 194 -1.99 21.47 6.53
C LYS A 194 -2.49 20.03 6.63
N ALA A 195 -1.99 19.26 7.61
CA ALA A 195 -2.45 17.90 7.86
C ALA A 195 -3.96 17.83 8.13
N THR A 196 -4.46 18.77 8.94
CA THR A 196 -5.90 18.91 9.23
C THR A 196 -6.72 19.21 7.98
N ALA A 197 -6.24 20.07 7.08
CA ALA A 197 -6.92 20.38 5.82
C ALA A 197 -6.97 19.17 4.87
N VAL A 198 -5.90 18.36 4.84
CA VAL A 198 -5.87 17.09 4.09
C VAL A 198 -6.93 16.14 4.63
N GLU A 199 -6.98 15.92 5.95
CA GLU A 199 -7.99 15.06 6.58
C GLU A 199 -9.43 15.52 6.29
N GLN A 200 -9.70 16.83 6.41
CA GLN A 200 -11.02 17.39 6.10
C GLN A 200 -11.41 17.16 4.64
N LYS A 201 -10.49 17.40 3.69
CA LYS A 201 -10.76 17.16 2.27
C LYS A 201 -10.96 15.67 1.99
N ALA A 202 -10.15 14.81 2.61
CA ALA A 202 -10.27 13.38 2.45
C ALA A 202 -11.65 12.88 2.92
N SER A 203 -12.11 13.34 4.08
CA SER A 203 -13.45 13.06 4.61
C SER A 203 -14.56 13.46 3.63
N GLN A 204 -14.47 14.66 3.03
CA GLN A 204 -15.45 15.14 2.03
C GLN A 204 -15.50 14.24 0.79
N LEU A 205 -14.36 13.72 0.35
CA LEU A 205 -14.23 12.89 -0.85
C LEU A 205 -14.36 11.39 -0.58
N LYS A 206 -14.56 10.99 0.69
CA LYS A 206 -14.52 9.59 1.13
C LYS A 206 -13.19 8.89 0.82
N VAL A 207 -12.10 9.66 0.90
CA VAL A 207 -10.72 9.18 0.87
C VAL A 207 -10.29 8.87 2.29
N ILE A 208 -9.48 7.84 2.47
CA ILE A 208 -8.95 7.50 3.80
C ILE A 208 -7.69 8.33 4.03
N ALA A 209 -7.73 9.24 5.01
CA ALA A 209 -6.55 9.99 5.43
C ALA A 209 -5.86 9.27 6.59
N PHE A 210 -4.53 9.28 6.57
CA PHE A 210 -3.68 8.77 7.62
C PHE A 210 -2.63 9.84 7.95
N ILE A 211 -2.76 10.45 9.12
CA ILE A 211 -1.79 11.44 9.61
C ILE A 211 -0.78 10.67 10.46
N LEU A 212 0.51 10.76 10.12
CA LEU A 212 1.56 10.09 10.89
C LEU A 212 1.56 10.54 12.36
N ALA A 213 1.86 9.63 13.28
CA ALA A 213 1.90 9.97 14.70
C ALA A 213 3.12 10.82 15.10
N LYS A 214 4.25 10.61 14.41
CA LYS A 214 5.47 11.41 14.54
C LYS A 214 5.41 12.64 13.65
N ARG A 215 6.38 13.55 13.82
CA ARG A 215 6.42 14.80 13.04
C ARG A 215 6.40 14.52 11.52
N GLU A 216 7.31 13.67 11.06
CA GLU A 216 7.54 13.40 9.63
C GLU A 216 8.15 12.02 9.40
N ALA A 217 8.15 11.57 8.14
CA ALA A 217 8.68 10.27 7.74
C ALA A 217 10.10 9.97 8.26
N GLU A 218 11.01 10.95 8.27
CA GLU A 218 12.39 10.75 8.72
C GLU A 218 12.52 10.43 10.23
N ASN A 219 11.51 10.70 11.05
CA ASN A 219 11.50 10.32 12.46
C ASN A 219 11.23 8.81 12.68
N TYR A 220 10.79 8.09 11.64
CA TYR A 220 10.61 6.63 11.66
C TYR A 220 11.89 5.87 11.28
N ILE A 221 12.92 6.55 10.78
CA ILE A 221 14.17 5.89 10.38
C ILE A 221 14.79 5.15 11.59
N PRO A 222 15.08 3.84 11.46
CA PRO A 222 15.65 3.02 12.52
C PRO A 222 17.01 3.51 13.04
N ASN A 223 17.35 3.18 14.28
CA ASN A 223 18.60 3.60 14.91
C ASN A 223 19.82 2.93 14.28
N PHE A 224 19.71 1.68 13.83
CA PHE A 224 20.82 0.99 13.16
C PHE A 224 21.30 1.76 11.92
N HIS A 225 20.38 2.39 11.19
CA HIS A 225 20.71 3.18 10.00
C HIS A 225 21.56 4.39 10.35
N TRP A 226 21.16 5.12 11.40
CA TRP A 226 21.93 6.27 11.88
C TRP A 226 23.28 5.86 12.46
N GLN A 227 23.38 4.71 13.12
CA GLN A 227 24.65 4.14 13.58
C GLN A 227 25.57 3.83 12.39
N THR A 228 25.03 3.20 11.35
CA THR A 228 25.76 2.88 10.11
C THR A 228 26.25 4.15 9.42
N GLU A 229 25.38 5.15 9.27
CA GLU A 229 25.74 6.43 8.64
C GLU A 229 26.74 7.24 9.48
N ARG A 230 26.73 7.13 10.81
CA ARG A 230 27.76 7.70 11.68
C ARG A 230 29.13 7.06 11.43
N GLU A 231 29.18 5.75 11.24
CA GLU A 231 30.41 4.98 11.00
C GLU A 231 30.95 5.12 9.58
N ARG A 232 30.13 5.56 8.63
CA ARG A 232 30.47 5.72 7.22
C ARG A 232 31.57 6.76 6.96
N ASP A 233 31.57 7.87 7.70
CA ASP A 233 32.57 8.93 7.56
C ASP A 233 33.01 9.49 8.93
N PRO A 234 33.84 8.75 9.68
CA PRO A 234 34.28 9.16 11.01
C PRO A 234 35.23 10.37 10.97
N ARG A 235 35.67 10.80 9.78
CA ARG A 235 36.58 11.93 9.60
C ARG A 235 35.83 13.26 9.43
N ASN A 236 34.51 13.22 9.29
CA ASN A 236 33.66 14.40 9.31
C ASN A 236 33.11 14.63 10.73
N PRO A 237 33.76 15.44 11.57
CA PRO A 237 33.39 15.59 12.98
C PRO A 237 32.00 16.21 13.15
N ARG A 238 31.56 17.06 12.21
CA ARG A 238 30.21 17.64 12.25
C ARG A 238 29.16 16.57 12.05
N TRP A 239 29.31 15.75 11.01
CA TRP A 239 28.41 14.63 10.73
C TRP A 239 28.35 13.62 11.89
N SER A 240 29.52 13.23 12.40
CA SER A 240 29.61 12.32 13.54
C SER A 240 28.93 12.90 14.78
N ASN A 241 29.06 14.20 15.04
CA ASN A 241 28.40 14.88 16.15
C ASN A 241 26.89 14.96 15.95
N ASP A 242 26.42 15.33 14.76
CA ASP A 242 24.99 15.45 14.45
C ASP A 242 24.27 14.10 14.62
N MET A 243 24.86 13.01 14.11
CA MET A 243 24.33 11.65 14.31
C MET A 243 24.41 11.18 15.76
N THR A 244 25.48 11.54 16.49
CA THR A 244 25.61 11.21 17.92
C THR A 244 24.55 11.92 18.75
N ASN A 245 24.30 13.19 18.45
CA ASN A 245 23.25 13.97 19.10
C ASN A 245 21.88 13.35 18.83
N LEU A 246 21.58 13.02 17.55
CA LEU A 246 20.34 12.36 17.16
C LEU A 246 20.12 11.04 17.90
N LEU A 247 21.15 10.18 17.98
CA LEU A 247 21.10 8.89 18.66
C LEU A 247 21.03 9.01 20.19
N SER A 248 21.37 10.17 20.75
CA SER A 248 21.31 10.43 22.19
C SER A 248 19.98 11.05 22.65
N MET A 249 19.13 11.49 21.72
CA MET A 249 17.81 12.02 22.04
C MET A 249 16.94 10.95 22.70
N ASP A 250 16.10 11.37 23.64
CA ASP A 250 15.02 10.52 24.11
C ASP A 250 13.98 10.28 22.99
N HIS A 251 13.05 9.35 23.23
CA HIS A 251 12.07 8.95 22.22
C HIS A 251 11.20 10.12 21.73
N ASP A 252 10.66 10.95 22.64
CA ASP A 252 9.78 12.05 22.27
C ASP A 252 10.55 13.14 21.52
N GLN A 253 11.75 13.51 22.00
CA GLN A 253 12.62 14.45 21.30
C GLN A 253 12.93 13.95 19.88
N ARG A 254 13.26 12.66 19.73
CA ARG A 254 13.59 12.07 18.44
C ARG A 254 12.39 11.97 17.51
N ASP A 255 11.20 11.74 18.04
CA ASP A 255 9.97 11.55 17.28
C ASP A 255 9.38 12.86 16.75
N TYR A 256 9.69 13.99 17.41
CA TYR A 256 9.14 15.30 17.09
C TYR A 256 10.18 16.37 16.71
N CYS A 257 11.46 16.00 16.60
CA CYS A 257 12.49 16.91 16.11
C CYS A 257 12.34 17.18 14.61
N ASP A 258 12.66 18.41 14.20
CA ASP A 258 12.75 18.76 12.79
C ASP A 258 14.04 18.21 12.18
N MET A 259 13.90 17.18 11.35
CA MET A 259 15.04 16.50 10.74
C MET A 259 15.77 17.38 9.72
N ASP A 260 15.14 18.47 9.24
CA ASP A 260 15.82 19.44 8.38
C ASP A 260 16.86 20.23 9.16
N THR A 261 16.48 20.70 10.35
CA THR A 261 17.37 21.48 11.22
C THR A 261 18.59 20.70 11.68
N LEU A 262 18.47 19.37 11.73
CA LEU A 262 19.55 18.43 12.04
C LEU A 262 20.34 18.01 10.80
N GLY A 263 20.06 18.56 9.61
CA GLY A 263 20.73 18.17 8.37
C GLY A 263 20.46 16.72 7.94
N CYS A 264 19.38 16.13 8.45
CA CYS A 264 18.99 14.75 8.23
C CYS A 264 17.96 14.60 7.09
N LYS A 265 17.39 15.69 6.58
CA LYS A 265 16.59 15.68 5.33
C LYS A 265 17.43 15.89 4.07
N GLN A 266 18.54 16.61 4.19
CA GLN A 266 19.47 16.94 3.10
C GLN A 266 20.88 17.17 3.64
N VAL A 267 21.91 16.77 2.89
CA VAL A 267 23.31 16.98 3.29
C VAL A 267 23.73 18.43 3.05
N PRO A 268 24.45 19.09 3.99
CA PRO A 268 24.92 20.46 3.83
C PRO A 268 25.65 20.71 2.52
N ALA A 269 25.45 21.91 1.97
CA ALA A 269 25.87 22.40 0.64
C ALA A 269 27.36 22.26 0.26
N GLN A 270 28.20 21.73 1.14
CA GLN A 270 29.64 21.53 0.94
C GLN A 270 29.98 20.13 0.39
N TYR A 271 29.03 19.19 0.40
CA TYR A 271 29.20 17.84 -0.12
C TYR A 271 28.24 17.61 -1.29
N GLU A 272 28.77 17.76 -2.51
CA GLU A 272 28.29 17.28 -3.82
C GLU A 272 26.78 17.08 -4.08
N ARG A 273 26.35 17.56 -5.26
CA ARG A 273 25.02 17.46 -5.91
C ARG A 273 24.40 16.03 -6.06
N LYS A 274 24.87 15.01 -5.33
CA LYS A 274 24.45 13.60 -5.47
C LYS A 274 24.50 12.79 -4.15
N ARG A 275 23.99 13.30 -3.02
CA ARG A 275 23.71 12.43 -1.86
C ARG A 275 22.21 12.11 -1.75
N PRO A 276 21.84 10.81 -1.69
CA PRO A 276 20.46 10.34 -1.62
C PRO A 276 19.81 10.66 -0.27
N TYR A 277 18.48 10.72 -0.24
CA TYR A 277 17.72 10.85 1.01
C TYR A 277 18.03 9.64 1.92
N HIS A 278 18.11 9.82 3.25
CA HIS A 278 18.40 8.70 4.16
C HIS A 278 17.40 7.56 4.04
N LEU A 279 16.14 7.86 3.74
CA LEU A 279 15.12 6.86 3.43
C LEU A 279 15.43 6.09 2.14
N GLU A 280 15.99 6.73 1.11
CA GLU A 280 16.45 6.04 -0.09
C GLU A 280 17.66 5.15 0.17
N VAL A 281 18.61 5.59 1.01
CA VAL A 281 19.75 4.76 1.43
C VAL A 281 19.27 3.54 2.18
N LEU A 282 18.41 3.75 3.18
CA LEU A 282 17.80 2.68 3.96
C LEU A 282 17.05 1.70 3.05
N LEU A 283 16.22 2.23 2.13
CA LEU A 283 15.51 1.40 1.16
C LEU A 283 16.47 0.62 0.26
N GLY A 284 17.58 1.24 -0.17
CA GLY A 284 18.64 0.58 -0.92
C GLY A 284 19.23 -0.60 -0.14
N SER A 285 19.56 -0.40 1.13
CA SER A 285 20.04 -1.48 2.02
C SER A 285 19.01 -2.61 2.16
N VAL A 286 17.74 -2.29 2.41
CA VAL A 286 16.67 -3.28 2.54
C VAL A 286 16.44 -4.06 1.23
N ARG A 287 16.57 -3.41 0.07
CA ARG A 287 16.41 -4.07 -1.24
C ARG A 287 17.57 -5.00 -1.59
N GLN A 288 18.78 -4.69 -1.12
CA GLN A 288 19.99 -5.44 -1.45
C GLN A 288 20.27 -6.56 -0.44
N GLU A 289 19.76 -6.46 0.77
CA GLU A 289 19.95 -7.46 1.81
C GLU A 289 19.22 -8.76 1.46
N GLN A 290 19.96 -9.87 1.57
CA GLN A 290 19.47 -11.23 1.30
C GLN A 290 19.49 -12.11 2.55
N ASP A 291 20.22 -11.70 3.60
CA ASP A 291 20.26 -12.42 4.86
C ASP A 291 18.98 -12.15 5.67
N GLN A 292 18.20 -13.21 5.86
CA GLN A 292 16.94 -13.16 6.59
C GLN A 292 17.13 -12.78 8.07
N ALA A 293 18.27 -13.11 8.68
CA ALA A 293 18.57 -12.71 10.05
C ALA A 293 18.79 -11.19 10.15
N VAL A 294 19.49 -10.60 9.16
CA VAL A 294 19.71 -9.16 9.09
C VAL A 294 18.39 -8.43 8.83
N LEU A 295 17.58 -8.88 7.85
CA LEU A 295 16.26 -8.31 7.59
C LEU A 295 15.34 -8.37 8.82
N SER A 296 15.40 -9.48 9.57
CA SER A 296 14.63 -9.63 10.81
C SER A 296 15.07 -8.64 11.90
N ALA A 297 16.37 -8.40 12.02
CA ALA A 297 16.91 -7.39 12.94
C ALA A 297 16.53 -5.96 12.52
N MET A 298 16.63 -5.63 11.23
CA MET A 298 16.18 -4.34 10.68
C MET A 298 14.69 -4.12 10.93
N ALA A 299 13.86 -5.15 10.73
CA ALA A 299 12.44 -5.11 11.01
C ALA A 299 12.14 -4.89 12.51
N ALA A 300 12.89 -5.54 13.41
CA ALA A 300 12.74 -5.33 14.85
C ALA A 300 13.08 -3.89 15.27
N ASP A 301 14.15 -3.31 14.72
CA ASP A 301 14.52 -1.92 15.00
C ASP A 301 13.51 -0.93 14.39
N LEU A 302 12.98 -1.20 13.20
CA LEU A 302 11.90 -0.40 12.62
C LEU A 302 10.63 -0.46 13.49
N ARG A 303 10.24 -1.64 14.00
CA ARG A 303 9.10 -1.77 14.93
C ARG A 303 9.33 -0.97 16.22
N ALA A 304 10.55 -0.95 16.75
CA ALA A 304 10.87 -0.15 17.93
C ALA A 304 10.74 1.37 17.67
N ARG A 305 10.78 1.78 16.39
CA ARG A 305 10.54 3.16 15.93
C ARG A 305 9.15 3.35 15.32
N ASP A 306 8.32 2.32 15.24
CA ASP A 306 6.97 2.38 14.71
C ASP A 306 6.00 2.84 15.82
N TYR A 307 5.88 4.16 16.01
CA TYR A 307 5.14 4.75 17.13
C TYR A 307 3.72 4.18 17.25
N SER A 308 3.48 3.35 18.26
CA SER A 308 2.19 2.67 18.48
C SER A 308 1.70 1.84 17.27
N GLY A 309 2.60 1.40 16.38
CA GLY A 309 2.25 0.59 15.20
C GLY A 309 1.71 1.38 14.00
N ASP A 310 2.04 2.67 13.87
CA ASP A 310 1.58 3.56 12.80
C ASP A 310 1.83 3.01 11.39
N LEU A 311 3.05 2.59 11.09
CA LEU A 311 3.45 1.99 9.81
C LEU A 311 2.72 0.67 9.59
N SER A 312 2.62 -0.15 10.64
CA SER A 312 1.86 -1.41 10.60
C SER A 312 0.38 -1.15 10.26
N ALA A 313 -0.22 -0.12 10.87
CA ALA A 313 -1.61 0.27 10.62
C ALA A 313 -1.83 0.79 9.18
N ILE A 314 -0.86 1.52 8.60
CA ILE A 314 -0.92 1.90 7.18
C ILE A 314 -0.88 0.66 6.27
N LEU A 315 -0.04 -0.32 6.59
CA LEU A 315 0.08 -1.54 5.80
C LEU A 315 -1.18 -2.41 5.88
N GLU A 316 -1.77 -2.54 7.06
CA GLU A 316 -3.07 -3.20 7.25
C GLU A 316 -4.18 -2.48 6.48
N LEU A 317 -4.15 -1.14 6.48
CA LEU A 317 -5.08 -0.34 5.69
C LEU A 317 -4.90 -0.60 4.19
N ILE A 318 -3.66 -0.65 3.70
CA ILE A 318 -3.35 -1.00 2.31
C ILE A 318 -3.86 -2.41 1.99
N ASP A 319 -3.63 -3.39 2.87
CA ASP A 319 -4.11 -4.77 2.69
C ASP A 319 -5.63 -4.86 2.58
N ARG A 320 -6.35 -4.06 3.38
CA ARG A 320 -7.80 -4.03 3.37
C ARG A 320 -8.37 -3.42 2.09
N GLU A 321 -7.73 -2.37 1.57
CA GLU A 321 -8.25 -1.57 0.45
C GLU A 321 -7.77 -2.05 -0.94
N ARG A 322 -6.63 -2.77 -1.03
CA ARG A 322 -6.11 -3.38 -2.28
C ARG A 322 -7.06 -4.46 -2.80
#